data_AF-A0A8S3FGZ6-F1
#
_entry.id   AF-A0A8S3FGZ6-F1
#
_cell.length_a   1.000
_cell.length_b   1.000
_cell.length_c   1.000
_cell.angle_alpha   90.00
_cell.angle_beta   90.00
_cell.angle_gamma   90.00
#
_symmetry.space_group_name_H-M   'P 1'
#
loop_
_entity.id
_entity.type
_entity.pdbx_description
1 polymer ?
#
loop_
_entity_poly.entity_id
_entity_poly.type
_entity_poly.pdbx_seq_one_letter_code
_entity_poly.pdbx_strand_id
1 'polypeptide(L)' 'SIVKLTGGRALYLKEINRHLALICVLREEALTKQAIIEYNINQFQKAILELFNVTHQISSSP' A
#
# COMPACT_ATOMS: atom_id res chain seq x y z
N SER A 1 -4.02 -1.02 9.23
CA SER A 1 -3.60 -1.21 10.63
C SER A 1 -2.20 -0.68 10.85
N ILE A 2 -1.88 -0.24 12.07
CA ILE A 2 -0.54 0.23 12.45
C ILE A 2 -0.07 -0.59 13.65
N VAL A 3 1.14 -1.14 13.58
CA VAL A 3 1.78 -1.87 14.67
C VAL A 3 3.09 -1.16 15.00
N LYS A 4 3.21 -0.63 16.21
CA LYS A 4 4.46 -0.03 16.68
C LYS A 4 5.44 -1.11 17.10
N LEU A 5 6.70 -0.95 16.73
CA LEU A 5 7.80 -1.85 17.07
C LEU A 5 8.78 -1.15 18.02
N THR A 6 9.56 -1.92 18.76
CA THR A 6 10.66 -1.39 19.56
C THR A 6 11.69 -0.68 18.69
N GLY A 7 12.20 0.47 19.15
CA GLY A 7 13.22 1.24 18.45
C GLY A 7 12.67 2.28 17.46
N GLY A 8 11.48 2.83 17.73
CA GLY A 8 10.92 3.96 16.97
C GLY A 8 10.49 3.62 15.55
N ARG A 9 10.13 2.35 15.29
CA ARG A 9 9.63 1.88 14.00
C ARG A 9 8.16 1.49 14.10
N ALA A 10 7.45 1.52 12.98
CA ALA A 10 6.09 1.06 12.88
C ALA A 10 5.86 0.27 11.58
N LEU A 11 5.06 -0.78 11.65
CA LEU A 11 4.49 -1.46 10.50
C LEU A 11 3.16 -0.82 10.16
N TYR A 12 3.02 -0.36 8.92
CA TYR A 12 1.75 0.11 8.36
C TYR A 12 1.23 -0.93 7.38
N LEU A 13 0.07 -1.51 7.67
CA LEU A 13 -0.55 -2.57 6.88
C LEU A 13 -1.80 -2.04 6.18
N LYS A 14 -1.88 -2.26 4.87
CA LYS A 14 -3.04 -1.89 4.03
C LYS A 14 -3.38 -3.03 3.08
N GLU A 15 -4.64 -3.42 3.04
CA GLU A 15 -5.14 -4.32 2.01
C GLU A 15 -5.15 -3.61 0.65
N ILE A 16 -4.60 -4.27 -0.38
CA ILE A 16 -4.61 -3.77 -1.76
C ILE A 16 -5.78 -4.41 -2.53
N ASN A 17 -5.91 -5.73 -2.43
CA ASN A 17 -7.04 -6.53 -2.92
C ASN A 17 -7.09 -7.87 -2.15
N ARG A 18 -8.02 -8.76 -2.54
CA ARG A 18 -8.21 -10.09 -1.93
C ARG A 18 -6.93 -10.94 -1.80
N HIS A 19 -5.94 -10.71 -2.66
CA HIS A 19 -4.72 -11.53 -2.74
C HIS A 19 -3.46 -10.81 -2.24
N LEU A 20 -3.50 -9.49 -2.10
CA LEU A 20 -2.31 -8.66 -1.83
C LEU A 20 -2.54 -7.69 -0.67
N ALA A 21 -1.52 -7.59 0.18
CA ALA A 21 -1.41 -6.59 1.22
C ALA A 21 -0.09 -5.83 1.08
N LEU A 22 -0.14 -4.52 1.31
CA LEU A 22 1.01 -3.64 1.44
C LEU A 22 1.42 -3.58 2.92
N ILE A 23 2.70 -3.86 3.19
CA ILE A 23 3.31 -3.72 4.51
C ILE A 23 4.46 -2.72 4.38
N CYS A 24 4.34 -1.55 5.01
CA CYS A 24 5.40 -0.55 5.05
C CYS A 24 6.09 -0.57 6.41
N VAL A 25 7.42 -0.54 6.43
CA VAL A 25 8.21 -0.27 7.63
C VAL A 25 8.54 1.22 7.64
N LEU A 26 8.01 1.93 8.63
CA LEU A 26 8.16 3.36 8.79
C LEU A 26 8.88 3.65 10.11
N ARG A 27 9.41 4.87 10.25
CA ARG A 27 9.74 5.39 11.58
C ARG A 27 8.47 5.98 12.20
N GLU A 28 8.37 5.97 13.52
CA GLU A 28 7.19 6.50 14.22
C GLU A 28 6.96 7.99 13.91
N GLU A 29 8.00 8.78 13.68
CA GLU A 29 7.85 10.21 13.37
C GLU A 29 7.14 10.42 12.03
N ALA A 30 7.26 9.48 11.09
CA ALA A 30 6.56 9.56 9.82
C ALA A 30 5.04 9.48 10.01
N LEU A 31 4.55 8.79 11.05
CA LEU A 31 3.13 8.67 11.34
C LEU A 31 2.48 10.01 11.73
N THR A 32 3.26 11.02 12.11
CA THR A 32 2.74 12.39 12.32
C THR A 32 2.16 12.99 11.04
N LYS A 33 2.56 12.49 9.86
CA LYS A 33 2.07 12.87 8.54
C LYS A 33 1.10 11.83 7.96
N GLN A 34 0.27 11.21 8.80
CA GLN A 34 -0.62 10.12 8.42
C GLN A 34 -1.47 10.42 7.18
N ALA A 35 -2.06 11.62 7.08
CA ALA A 35 -2.89 11.99 5.93
C ALA A 35 -2.13 11.95 4.59
N ILE A 36 -0.86 12.36 4.58
CA ILE A 36 -0.02 12.33 3.37
C ILE A 36 0.33 10.88 3.02
N ILE A 37 0.65 10.07 4.03
CA ILE A 37 0.93 8.64 3.84
C ILE A 37 -0.30 7.94 3.26
N GLU A 38 -1.48 8.18 3.81
CA GLU A 38 -2.73 7.60 3.32
C GLU A 38 -3.06 8.04 1.90
N TYR A 39 -2.88 9.32 1.59
CA TYR A 39 -3.05 9.83 0.22
C TYR A 39 -2.14 9.08 -0.75
N ASN A 40 -0.85 8.98 -0.45
CA ASN A 40 0.12 8.31 -1.31
C ASN A 40 -0.18 6.81 -1.47
N ILE A 41 -0.55 6.13 -0.38
CA ILE A 41 -0.93 4.71 -0.41
C ILE A 41 -2.18 4.51 -1.27
N ASN A 42 -3.17 5.40 -1.20
CA ASN A 42 -4.35 5.31 -2.04
C ASN A 42 -4.04 5.50 -3.53
N GLN A 43 -3.14 6.44 -3.88
CA GLN A 43 -2.69 6.60 -5.27
C GLN A 43 -1.93 5.36 -5.76
N PHE A 44 -1.04 4.82 -4.92
CA PHE A 44 -0.32 3.59 -5.22
C PHE A 44 -1.28 2.40 -5.43
N GLN A 45 -2.26 2.23 -4.55
CA GLN A 45 -3.26 1.16 -4.66
C GLN A 45 -4.04 1.26 -5.99
N LYS A 46 -4.45 2.47 -6.39
CA LYS A 46 -5.12 2.69 -7.69
C LYS A 46 -4.24 2.26 -8.85
N ALA A 47 -3.00 2.74 -8.90
CA ALA A 47 -2.06 2.42 -9.98
C ALA A 47 -1.79 0.90 -10.09
N ILE A 48 -1.66 0.20 -8.95
CA ILE A 48 -1.47 -1.25 -8.94
C ILE A 48 -2.70 -1.99 -9.48
N LEU A 49 -3.90 -1.59 -9.08
CA LEU A 49 -5.14 -2.19 -9.58
C LEU A 49 -5.33 -1.95 -11.08
N GLU A 50 -5.02 -0.75 -11.57
CA GLU A 50 -5.02 -0.43 -13.01
C GLU A 50 -4.02 -1.31 -13.78
N LEU A 51 -2.80 -1.48 -13.26
CA LEU A 51 -1.78 -2.32 -13.88
C LEU A 51 -2.23 -3.79 -14.02
N PHE A 52 -2.90 -4.34 -13.00
CA PHE A 52 -3.45 -5.69 -13.09
C PHE A 52 -4.59 -5.81 -14.11
N ASN A 53 -5.44 -4.79 -14.23
CA ASN A 53 -6.49 -4.77 -15.25
C ASN A 53 -5.91 -4.75 -16.68
N VAL A 54 -4.86 -3.94 -16.91
CA VAL A 54 -4.14 -3.89 -18.19
C VAL A 54 -3.52 -5.24 -18.52
N THR A 55 -2.87 -5.88 -17.55
CA THR A 55 -2.24 -7.19 -17.74
C THR A 55 -3.26 -8.27 -18.12
N HIS A 56 -4.44 -8.25 -17.49
CA HIS A 56 -5.52 -9.18 -17.83
C HIS A 56 -6.01 -8.98 -19.27
N GLN A 57 -6.14 -7.73 -19.74
CA GLN A 57 -6.56 -7.41 -21.11
C GLN A 57 -5.56 -7.91 -22.17
N ILE A 58 -4.25 -7.78 -21.88
CA ILE A 58 -3.19 -8.28 -22.77
C ILE A 58 -3.24 -9.81 -22.86
N SER A 59 -3.46 -10.52 -21.74
CA SER A 59 -3.55 -11.99 -21.74
C SER A 59 -4.82 -12.56 -22.38
N SER A 60 -5.86 -11.73 -22.57
CA SER A 60 -7.13 -12.12 -23.20
C SER A 60 -7.27 -11.62 -24.64
N SER A 61 -6.22 -11.02 -25.21
CA SER A 61 -6.19 -10.65 -26.63
C SER A 61 -5.71 -11.86 -27.44
N PRO A 62 -6.41 -12.26 -28.53
CA PRO A 62 -6.07 -13.43 -29.35
C PRO A 62 -4.75 -13.30 -30.10
#